data_AF-A0A840VIQ6-F1
#
_entry.id   AF-A0A840VIQ6-F1
#
_cell.length_a   1.000
_cell.length_b   1.000
_cell.length_c   1.000
_cell.angle_alpha   90.00
_cell.angle_beta   90.00
_cell.angle_gamma   90.00
#
_symmetry.space_group_name_H-M   'P 1'
#
loop_
_entity.id
_entity.type
_entity.pdbx_description
1 polymer ?
#
loop_
_entity_poly.entity_id
_entity_poly.type
_entity_poly.pdbx_seq_one_letter_code
_entity_poly.pdbx_strand_id
1 'polypeptide(L)' 'MCLFVEPFGEDFWMQPEETFVVVGGTVDPEFSISVMAGHVIVWANAGDPYEVQVVDGASGDVLNCGHRRPDGWPQAT' A
#
# COMPACT_ATOMS: atom_id res chain seq x y z
N MET A 1 -9.28 3.18 -7.45
CA MET A 1 -9.17 2.46 -6.17
C MET A 1 -7.85 2.89 -5.55
N CYS A 2 -7.78 3.09 -4.24
CA CYS A 2 -6.52 3.44 -3.57
C CYS A 2 -6.21 2.40 -2.49
N LEU A 3 -4.98 1.88 -2.49
CA LEU A 3 -4.44 1.05 -1.42
C LEU A 3 -3.74 1.95 -0.41
N PHE A 4 -4.09 1.84 0.87
CA PHE A 4 -3.36 2.44 1.97
C PHE A 4 -2.58 1.39 2.75
N VAL A 5 -1.37 1.75 3.19
CA VAL A 5 -0.56 0.96 4.13
C VAL A 5 -0.44 1.74 5.45
N GLU A 6 -1.02 1.16 6.51
CA GLU A 6 -1.10 1.73 7.84
C GLU A 6 -0.19 0.99 8.84
N PRO A 7 0.35 1.66 9.87
CA PRO A 7 -0.02 2.98 10.39
C PRO A 7 0.73 4.17 9.77
N PHE A 8 1.52 3.95 8.72
CA PHE A 8 2.42 4.98 8.17
C PHE A 8 1.72 5.95 7.20
N GLY A 9 0.51 5.62 6.75
CA GLY A 9 -0.31 6.49 5.89
C GLY A 9 0.14 6.55 4.44
N GLU A 10 0.84 5.52 3.94
CA GLU A 10 1.23 5.49 2.52
C GLU A 10 0.06 5.13 1.62
N ASP A 11 -0.04 5.78 0.46
CA ASP A 11 -1.10 5.53 -0.51
C ASP A 11 -0.59 5.18 -1.91
N PHE A 12 -1.26 4.22 -2.55
CA PHE A 12 -0.91 3.67 -3.85
C PHE A 12 -2.17 3.58 -4.71
N TRP A 13 -2.23 4.36 -5.79
CA TRP A 13 -3.42 4.45 -6.64
C TRP A 13 -3.40 3.40 -7.74
N MET A 14 -4.47 2.62 -7.81
CA MET A 14 -4.62 1.50 -8.71
C MET A 14 -5.51 1.87 -9.91
N GLN A 15 -5.04 1.54 -11.11
CA GLN A 15 -5.86 1.42 -12.32
C GLN A 15 -6.63 0.10 -12.35
N PRO A 16 -7.68 -0.01 -13.17
CA PRO A 16 -8.29 -1.31 -13.46
C PRO A 16 -7.22 -2.33 -13.89
N GLU A 17 -7.36 -3.57 -13.42
CA GLU A 17 -6.49 -4.72 -13.73
C GLU A 17 -5.08 -4.69 -13.11
N GLU A 18 -4.65 -3.58 -12.50
CA GLU A 18 -3.43 -3.57 -11.70
C GLU A 18 -3.58 -4.47 -10.47
N THR A 19 -2.51 -5.19 -10.15
CA THR A 19 -2.42 -6.04 -8.97
C THR A 19 -1.21 -5.60 -8.18
N PHE A 20 -1.39 -5.36 -6.88
CA PHE A 20 -0.30 -5.05 -5.97
C PHE A 20 -0.08 -6.21 -5.02
N VAL A 21 1.18 -6.41 -4.62
CA VAL A 21 1.59 -7.35 -3.58
C VAL A 21 2.16 -6.54 -2.43
N VAL A 22 1.61 -6.72 -1.23
CA VAL A 22 2.16 -6.12 -0.01
C VAL A 22 3.06 -7.15 0.67
N VAL A 23 4.33 -6.80 0.80
CA VAL A 23 5.38 -7.68 1.33
C VAL A 23 5.78 -7.16 2.71
N GLY A 24 5.76 -8.06 3.70
CA GLY A 24 6.20 -7.76 5.06
C GLY A 24 7.72 -7.78 5.22
N GLY A 25 8.17 -7.25 6.36
CA GLY A 25 9.58 -7.24 6.75
C GLY A 25 10.08 -8.55 7.35
N THR A 26 11.13 -8.45 8.16
CA THR A 26 11.79 -9.58 8.83
C THR A 26 10.89 -10.21 9.90
N VAL A 27 10.09 -9.38 10.57
CA VAL A 27 9.06 -9.81 11.52
C VAL A 27 7.74 -9.92 10.79
N ASP A 28 6.98 -10.99 11.03
CA ASP A 28 5.63 -11.14 10.49
C ASP A 28 4.78 -9.93 10.89
N PRO A 29 4.30 -9.12 9.93
CA PRO A 29 3.56 -7.90 10.23
C PRO A 29 2.13 -8.15 10.68
N GLU A 30 1.66 -9.40 10.67
CA GLU A 30 0.30 -9.78 11.07
C GLU A 30 -0.76 -8.95 10.31
N PHE A 31 -0.68 -8.92 8.98
CA PHE A 31 -1.50 -8.04 8.17
C PHE A 31 -3.01 -8.21 8.42
N SER A 32 -3.72 -7.10 8.55
CA SER A 32 -5.19 -7.07 8.50
C SER A 32 -5.67 -6.17 7.36
N ILE A 33 -6.79 -6.56 6.73
CA ILE A 33 -7.29 -5.92 5.52
C ILE A 33 -8.69 -5.35 5.76
N SER A 34 -8.88 -4.08 5.45
CA SER A 34 -10.18 -3.42 5.41
C SER A 34 -10.51 -2.97 3.99
N VAL A 35 -11.67 -3.38 3.46
CA VAL A 35 -12.13 -2.99 2.12
C VAL A 35 -13.32 -2.05 2.26
N MET A 36 -13.24 -0.89 1.61
CA MET A 36 -14.26 0.15 1.62
C MET A 36 -14.52 0.64 0.20
N ALA A 37 -15.59 1.43 0.01
CA ALA A 37 -15.85 2.03 -1.29
C ALA A 37 -14.65 2.90 -1.74
N GLY A 38 -14.02 2.49 -2.84
CA GLY A 38 -12.87 3.19 -3.43
C GLY A 38 -11.53 2.97 -2.74
N HIS A 39 -11.48 2.21 -1.63
CA HIS A 39 -10.28 2.06 -0.81
C HIS A 39 -10.05 0.62 -0.32
N VAL A 40 -8.79 0.22 -0.26
CA VAL A 40 -8.31 -0.96 0.47
C VAL A 40 -7.27 -0.46 1.46
N ILE A 41 -7.33 -0.91 2.71
CA ILE A 41 -6.36 -0.55 3.75
C ILE A 41 -5.72 -1.83 4.26
N VAL A 42 -4.40 -1.89 4.22
CA VAL A 42 -3.60 -2.97 4.79
C VAL A 42 -2.89 -2.41 6.03
N TRP A 43 -3.17 -3.01 7.17
CA TRP A 43 -2.54 -2.66 8.44
C TRP A 43 -1.42 -3.62 8.76
N ALA A 44 -0.20 -3.12 8.99
CA ALA A 44 0.87 -3.86 9.64
C ALA A 44 0.71 -3.72 11.17
N ASN A 45 0.25 -4.77 11.82
CA ASN A 45 -0.07 -4.77 13.26
C ASN A 45 1.15 -5.10 14.13
N ALA A 46 2.19 -5.67 13.54
CA ALA A 46 3.45 -6.03 14.19
C ALA A 46 4.65 -5.70 13.29
N GLY A 47 5.86 -5.82 13.85
CA GLY A 47 7.11 -5.55 13.13
C GLY A 47 7.39 -4.06 12.91
N ASP A 48 8.37 -3.78 12.04
CA ASP A 48 8.68 -2.43 11.60
C ASP A 48 7.88 -2.09 10.33
N PRO A 49 6.95 -1.12 10.36
CA PRO A 49 6.19 -0.73 9.18
C PRO A 49 7.06 -0.17 8.05
N TYR A 50 8.28 0.32 8.33
CA TYR A 50 9.21 0.78 7.28
C TYR A 50 9.84 -0.36 6.48
N GLU A 51 9.71 -1.60 6.94
CA GLU A 51 10.14 -2.78 6.17
C GLU A 51 9.04 -3.28 5.22
N VAL A 52 7.82 -2.74 5.30
CA VAL A 52 6.72 -3.11 4.41
C VAL A 52 6.93 -2.48 3.03
N GLN A 53 6.76 -3.28 1.99
CA GLN A 53 6.89 -2.84 0.61
C GLN A 53 5.62 -3.13 -0.18
N VAL A 54 5.26 -2.22 -1.08
CA VAL A 54 4.24 -2.48 -2.10
C VAL A 54 4.93 -2.74 -3.43
N VAL A 55 4.59 -3.85 -4.06
CA VAL A 55 5.22 -4.34 -5.29
C VAL A 55 4.18 -4.45 -6.39
N ASP A 56 4.52 -4.02 -7.61
CA ASP A 56 3.71 -4.29 -8.78
C ASP A 56 3.68 -5.79 -9.07
N GLY A 57 2.49 -6.37 -9.10
CA GLY A 57 2.32 -7.81 -9.26
C GLY A 57 2.71 -8.34 -10.63
N ALA A 58 2.77 -7.48 -11.66
CA ALA A 58 3.13 -7.88 -13.01
C ALA A 58 4.64 -7.78 -13.26
N SER A 59 5.28 -6.68 -12.86
CA SER A 59 6.71 -6.45 -13.10
C SER A 59 7.61 -6.90 -11.93
N GLY A 60 7.08 -6.97 -10.72
CA GLY A 60 7.86 -7.19 -9.50
C GLY A 60 8.59 -5.93 -9.01
N ASP A 61 8.30 -4.75 -9.57
CA ASP A 61 8.95 -3.51 -9.15
C ASP A 61 8.37 -2.98 -7.84
N VAL A 62 9.25 -2.48 -6.96
CA VAL A 62 8.83 -1.79 -5.74
C VAL A 62 8.23 -0.42 -6.10
N LEU A 63 7.02 -0.17 -5.60
CA LEU A 63 6.30 1.08 -5.77
C LEU A 63 6.62 2.03 -4.61
N ASN A 64 6.66 3.33 -4.92
CA ASN A 64 6.80 4.38 -3.91
C ASN A 64 5.43 4.91 -3.51
N CYS A 65 5.31 5.38 -2.26
CA CYS A 65 4.15 6.14 -1.80
C CYS A 65 3.80 7.27 -2.78
N GLY A 66 2.50 7.44 -3.04
CA GLY A 66 1.98 8.36 -4.05
C GLY A 66 2.03 7.81 -5.48
N HIS A 67 2.28 6.50 -5.67
CA HIS A 67 2.19 5.86 -6.98
C HIS A 67 0.87 6.23 -7.67
N ARG A 68 0.97 6.88 -8.84
CA ARG A 68 -0.18 7.35 -9.66
C ARG A 68 -1.20 8.21 -8.90
N ARG A 69 -0.79 8.87 -7.82
CA ARG A 69 -1.65 9.82 -7.11
C ARG A 69 -2.16 10.86 -8.11
N PRO A 70 -3.48 11.11 -8.20
CA PRO A 70 -4.00 12.09 -9.14
C PRO A 70 -3.45 13.48 -8.86
N ASP A 71 -3.22 14.25 -9.92
CA ASP A 71 -2.77 15.64 -9.80
C ASP A 71 -3.74 16.45 -8.92
N GLY A 72 -3.17 17.27 -8.02
CA GLY A 72 -3.93 18.12 -7.11
C GLY A 72 -4.45 17.42 -5.84
N TRP A 73 -4.18 16.13 -5.64
CA TRP A 73 -4.44 15.48 -4.36
C TRP A 73 -3.34 15.81 -3.32
N PRO A 74 -3.70 16.02 -2.04
CA PRO A 74 -2.73 16.27 -0.98
C PRO A 74 -1.74 15.11 -0.87
N GLN A 75 -0.48 15.41 -0.54
CA GLN A 75 0.43 14.37 -0.05
C GLN A 75 -0.10 13.84 1.28
N ALA A 76 -0.15 12.52 1.43
CA ALA A 76 -0.22 11.93 2.76
C ALA A 76 1.01 12.42 3.54
N THR A 77 0.76 13.02 4.70
CA THR A 77 1.74 13.71 5.54
C THR A 77 2.36 12.79 6.56
#